data_AF-A0A6N6KSH2-F1
#
_entry.id   AF-A0A6N6KSH2-F1
#
_cell.length_a   1.000
_cell.length_b   1.000
_cell.length_c   1.000
_cell.angle_alpha   90.00
_cell.angle_beta   90.00
_cell.angle_gamma   90.00
#
_symmetry.space_group_name_H-M   'P 1'
#
loop_
_entity.id
_entity.type
_entity.pdbx_description
1 polymer ?
#
loop_
_entity_poly.entity_id
_entity_poly.type
_entity_poly.pdbx_seq_one_letter_code
_entity_poly.pdbx_strand_id
1 'polypeptide(L)' 'MNEEKKCIVCQSTSQQMPILEFAFKGQKLHVCSQHIPIIIHQPDKLQHLLPDLPNRPGEHDD' A
#
# COMPACT_ATOMS: atom_id res chain seq x y z
N MET A 1 -17.94 13.80 4.96
CA MET A 1 -17.74 12.40 5.40
C MET A 1 -16.25 12.20 5.52
N ASN A 2 -15.73 11.84 6.70
CA ASN A 2 -14.32 11.54 6.87
C ASN A 2 -14.06 10.17 6.23
N GLU A 3 -13.39 10.15 5.08
CA GLU A 3 -12.83 8.90 4.54
C GLU A 3 -11.81 8.37 5.56
N GLU A 4 -12.14 7.23 6.16
CA GLU A 4 -11.33 6.62 7.20
C GLU A 4 -10.05 6.05 6.55
N LYS A 5 -8.89 6.59 6.95
CA LYS A 5 -7.59 6.11 6.46
C LYS A 5 -7.38 4.67 6.92
N LYS A 6 -7.37 3.74 5.97
CA LYS A 6 -7.22 2.30 6.20
C LYS A 6 -5.95 1.77 5.57
N CYS A 7 -5.33 0.79 6.21
CA CYS A 7 -4.19 0.10 5.63
C CYS A 7 -4.61 -0.60 4.32
N ILE A 8 -3.88 -0.35 3.23
CA ILE A 8 -4.14 -0.99 1.93
C ILE A 8 -3.98 -2.51 1.95
N VAL A 9 -3.24 -3.05 2.93
CA VAL A 9 -2.96 -4.49 3.06
C VAL A 9 -4.02 -5.20 3.89
N CYS A 10 -4.30 -4.71 5.10
CA CYS A 10 -5.13 -5.40 6.08
C CYS A 10 -6.39 -4.64 6.51
N GLN A 11 -6.64 -3.46 5.93
CA GLN A 11 -7.77 -2.58 6.22
C GLN A 11 -7.86 -2.04 7.65
N SER A 12 -6.83 -2.25 8.47
CA SER A 12 -6.78 -1.69 9.82
C SER A 12 -6.85 -0.17 9.80
N THR A 13 -7.54 0.38 10.81
CA THR A 13 -7.78 1.82 10.95
C THR A 13 -6.79 2.45 11.93
N SER A 14 -6.73 3.78 11.94
CA SER A 14 -5.92 4.53 12.90
C SER A 14 -6.36 4.35 14.37
N GLN A 15 -7.55 3.81 14.63
CA GLN A 15 -8.00 3.47 15.98
C GLN A 15 -7.39 2.17 16.49
N GLN A 16 -7.06 1.25 15.57
CA GLN A 16 -6.50 -0.06 15.92
C GLN A 16 -4.97 -0.01 16.03
N MET A 17 -4.30 0.79 15.19
CA MET A 17 -2.85 0.92 15.16
C MET A 17 -2.40 2.16 14.35
N PRO A 18 -1.15 2.63 14.53
CA PRO A 18 -0.63 3.73 13.75
C PRO A 18 -0.70 3.47 12.24
N ILE A 19 -1.29 4.41 11.52
CA ILE A 19 -1.32 4.44 10.05
C ILE A 19 -0.38 5.53 9.57
N LEU A 20 0.51 5.17 8.65
CA LEU A 20 1.43 6.08 8.01
C LEU A 20 0.93 6.39 6.59
N GLU A 21 1.08 7.64 6.19
CA GLU A 21 0.83 8.11 4.82
C GLU A 21 2.18 8.28 4.10
N PHE A 22 2.31 7.75 2.89
CA PHE A 22 3.48 7.93 2.04
C PHE A 22 3.06 8.15 0.59
N ALA A 23 3.88 8.91 -0.14
CA ALA A 23 3.66 9.20 -1.54
C ALA A 23 4.44 8.21 -2.42
N PHE A 24 3.77 7.61 -3.40
CA PHE A 24 4.39 6.71 -4.37
C PHE A 24 3.70 6.85 -5.73
N LYS A 25 4.49 7.07 -6.80
CA LYS A 25 3.97 7.25 -8.18
C LYS A 25 2.80 8.25 -8.28
N GLY A 26 2.86 9.34 -7.52
CA GLY A 26 1.82 10.38 -7.50
C GLY A 26 0.56 10.05 -6.68
N GLN A 27 0.52 8.88 -6.03
CA GLN A 27 -0.59 8.44 -5.18
C GLN A 27 -0.21 8.52 -3.70
N LYS A 28 -1.22 8.71 -2.84
CA LYS A 28 -1.09 8.65 -1.39
C LYS A 28 -1.51 7.29 -0.89
N LEU A 29 -0.64 6.65 -0.13
CA LEU A 29 -0.83 5.30 0.37
C LEU A 29 -0.87 5.28 1.88
N HIS A 30 -1.73 4.42 2.41
CA HIS A 30 -1.94 4.24 3.84
C HIS A 30 -1.51 2.83 4.23
N VAL A 31 -0.50 2.72 5.11
CA VAL A 31 0.02 1.43 5.60
C VAL A 31 0.14 1.49 7.11
N CYS A 32 -0.26 0.41 7.80
CA CYS A 32 -0.11 0.32 9.25
C CYS A 32 1.31 -0.07 9.66
N SER A 33 1.66 0.19 10.92
CA SER A 33 2.98 -0.12 11.49
C SER A 33 3.46 -1.55 11.27
N GLN A 34 2.56 -2.54 11.29
CA GLN A 34 2.89 -3.95 11.06
C GLN A 34 3.32 -4.26 9.61
N HIS A 35 2.85 -3.47 8.64
CA HIS A 35 3.09 -3.68 7.22
C HIS A 35 4.13 -2.71 6.62
N ILE A 36 4.74 -1.83 7.42
CA ILE A 36 5.91 -1.05 7.02
C ILE A 36 7.05 -1.93 6.47
N PRO A 37 7.37 -3.11 7.06
CA PRO A 37 8.50 -3.91 6.58
C PRO A 37 8.38 -4.35 5.11
N ILE A 38 7.15 -4.48 4.59
CA ILE A 38 6.93 -4.79 3.17
C ILE A 38 7.49 -3.69 2.28
N ILE A 39 7.39 -2.42 2.68
CA ILE A 39 7.89 -1.27 1.92
C ILE A 39 9.41 -1.33 1.75
N ILE A 40 10.12 -1.79 2.78
CA ILE A 40 11.59 -1.79 2.82
C ILE A 40 12.17 -3.07 2.20
N HIS A 41 11.56 -4.23 2.46
CA HIS A 41 12.09 -5.52 2.04
C HIS A 41 11.51 -6.03 0.72
N GLN A 42 10.30 -5.59 0.32
CA GLN A 42 9.57 -6.13 -0.83
C GLN A 42 8.80 -5.03 -1.58
N PRO A 43 9.50 -4.00 -2.11
CA PRO A 43 8.85 -2.87 -2.77
C PRO A 43 8.00 -3.27 -3.99
N ASP A 44 8.34 -4.35 -4.68
CA ASP A 44 7.58 -4.84 -5.83
C ASP A 44 6.16 -5.31 -5.48
N LYS A 45 5.94 -5.78 -4.24
CA LYS A 45 4.60 -6.16 -3.78
C LYS A 45 3.67 -4.96 -3.63
N LEU A 46 4.20 -3.74 -3.46
CA LEU A 46 3.36 -2.53 -3.46
C LEU A 46 2.68 -2.32 -4.81
N GLN A 47 3.31 -2.69 -5.93
CA GLN A 47 2.70 -2.49 -7.25
C GLN A 47 1.41 -3.31 -7.41
N HIS A 48 1.38 -4.50 -6.83
CA HIS A 48 0.22 -5.41 -6.83
C HIS A 48 -0.87 -4.98 -5.85
N LEU A 49 -0.53 -4.20 -4.82
CA LEU A 49 -1.48 -3.67 -3.84
C LEU A 49 -2.15 -2.38 -4.31
N LEU A 50 -1.65 -1.77 -5.39
CA LEU A 50 -2.18 -0.53 -5.94
C LEU A 50 -3.20 -0.85 -7.02
N PRO A 51 -4.50 -0.64 -6.76
CA PRO A 51 -5.55 -1.03 -7.71
C PRO A 51 -5.48 -0.29 -9.05
N ASP A 52 -4.79 0.86 -9.12
CA ASP A 52 -4.80 1.77 -10.28
C ASP A 52 -3.44 1.99 -10.94
N LEU A 53 -2.44 1.13 -10.71
CA LEU A 53 -1.24 1.20 -11.56
C LEU A 53 -1.55 0.54 -12.90
N PRO A 54 -1.37 1.24 -14.04
CA PRO A 54 -1.47 0.58 -15.34
C PRO A 54 -0.48 -0.59 -15.34
N ASN A 55 -1.04 -1.78 -15.50
CA ASN A 55 -0.31 -3.03 -15.63
C ASN A 55 0.77 -2.81 -16.71
N ARG A 56 2.05 -2.80 -16.34
CA ARG A 56 3.10 -2.80 -17.36
C ARG A 56 3.11 -4.22 -17.94
N PRO A 57 2.79 -4.41 -19.23
CA PRO A 57 2.86 -5.73 -19.82
C PRO A 57 4.35 -6.10 -19.89
N GLY A 58 4.81 -6.96 -18.99
CA GLY A 58 6.23 -7.31 -18.94
C GLY A 58 6.69 -8.15 -17.76
N GLU A 59 5.83 -8.96 -17.16
CA GLU A 59 6.28 -10.09 -16.33
C GLU A 59 5.46 -11.31 -16.77
N HIS A 60 6.04 -12.06 -17.71
CA HIS A 60 5.58 -13.39 -18.08
C HIS A 60 6.20 -14.35 -17.08
N ASP A 61 5.35 -15.17 -16.49
CA ASP A 61 5.66 -16.32 -15.64
C ASP A 61 6.62 -17.27 -16.38
N ASP A 62 7.74 -17.63 -15.77
CA ASP A 62 8.52 -18.85 -16.01
C ASP A 62 8.94 -19.46 -14.66
#